data_AF-D9WT48-F1
#
_entry.id   AF-D9WT48-F1
#
_cell.length_a   1.000
_cell.length_b   1.000
_cell.length_c   1.000
_cell.angle_alpha   90.00
_cell.angle_beta   90.00
_cell.angle_gamma   90.00
#
_symmetry.space_group_name_H-M   'P 1'
#
loop_
_entity.id
_entity.type
_entity.pdbx_description
1 polymer ?
#
loop_
_entity_poly.entity_id
_entity_poly.type
_entity_poly.pdbx_seq_one_letter_code
_entity_poly.pdbx_strand_id
1 'polypeptide(L)'
;MTVTPEHPTPGDWWVTADQSLTLVGHHTDAAHTAPDLLATLSRIGEARRATDHALGAAVHALLASGRTWDEIADALGHPDAASARRATAPALDGARRALDRRIGHHHTA
;
A
#
# COMPACT_ATOMS: atom_id res chain seq x y z
N MET A 1 -12.89 13.43 27.15
CA MET A 1 -12.89 13.91 25.75
C MET A 1 -12.78 12.71 24.85
N THR A 2 -13.87 12.35 24.17
CA THR A 2 -13.88 11.31 23.13
C THR A 2 -13.30 11.89 21.86
N VAL A 3 -12.04 11.57 21.55
CA VAL A 3 -11.46 11.83 20.23
C VAL A 3 -12.11 10.85 19.27
N THR A 4 -13.04 11.32 18.45
CA THR A 4 -13.53 10.54 17.32
C THR A 4 -12.34 10.30 16.40
N PRO A 5 -11.93 9.05 16.12
CA PRO A 5 -10.88 8.81 15.15
C PRO A 5 -11.38 9.32 13.80
N GLU A 6 -10.77 10.37 13.26
CA GLU A 6 -11.11 10.85 11.94
C GLU A 6 -10.88 9.73 10.93
N HIS A 7 -11.86 9.52 10.05
CA HIS A 7 -11.70 8.58 8.95
C HIS A 7 -10.65 9.14 7.98
N PRO A 8 -9.67 8.32 7.56
CA PRO A 8 -8.60 8.78 6.68
C PRO A 8 -9.17 9.35 5.38
N THR A 9 -8.63 10.50 4.98
CA THR A 9 -9.06 11.19 3.76
C THR A 9 -8.49 10.49 2.51
N PRO A 10 -9.06 10.71 1.31
CA PRO A 10 -8.44 10.26 0.07
C PRO A 10 -6.97 10.74 -0.09
N GLY A 11 -6.66 11.95 0.40
CA GLY A 11 -5.30 12.49 0.39
C GLY A 11 -4.34 11.67 1.26
N ASP A 12 -4.77 11.22 2.43
CA ASP A 12 -3.97 10.38 3.32
C ASP A 12 -3.53 9.07 2.65
N TRP A 13 -4.44 8.47 1.88
CA TRP A 13 -4.17 7.25 1.12
C TRP A 13 -3.21 7.50 -0.04
N TRP A 14 -3.36 8.59 -0.78
CA TRP A 14 -2.43 8.94 -1.86
C TRP A 14 -1.01 9.18 -1.37
N VAL A 15 -0.83 9.92 -0.27
CA VAL A 15 0.50 10.12 0.33
C VAL A 15 1.12 8.79 0.78
N THR A 16 0.31 7.85 1.27
CA THR A 16 0.80 6.51 1.65
C THR A 16 1.29 5.73 0.42
N ALA A 17 0.59 5.83 -0.72
CA ALA A 17 0.96 5.18 -1.96
C ALA A 17 2.28 5.75 -2.53
N ASP A 18 2.42 7.07 -2.57
CA ASP A 18 3.61 7.75 -3.07
C ASP A 18 4.87 7.45 -2.23
N GLN A 19 4.75 7.48 -0.91
CA GLN A 19 5.85 7.09 0.01
C GLN A 19 6.28 5.64 -0.21
N SER A 20 5.32 4.75 -0.42
CA SER A 20 5.60 3.33 -0.67
C SER A 20 6.27 3.11 -2.03
N LEU A 21 5.90 3.86 -3.07
CA LEU A 21 6.56 3.80 -4.38
C LEU A 21 7.99 4.37 -4.34
N THR A 22 8.21 5.45 -3.59
CA THR A 22 9.55 6.04 -3.41
C THR A 22 10.52 5.02 -2.81
N LEU A 23 10.08 4.21 -1.85
CA LEU A 23 10.90 3.12 -1.28
C LEU A 23 11.32 2.08 -2.33
N VAL A 24 10.44 1.74 -3.28
CA VAL A 24 10.75 0.79 -4.36
C VAL A 24 11.86 1.31 -5.28
N GLY A 25 11.85 2.62 -5.58
CA GLY A 25 12.80 3.25 -6.51
C GLY A 25 14.27 3.22 -6.05
N HIS A 26 14.55 2.97 -4.77
CA HIS A 26 15.90 3.00 -4.19
C HIS A 26 16.63 1.64 -4.16
N HIS A 27 16.10 0.57 -4.77
CA HIS A 27 16.49 -0.81 -4.43
C HIS A 27 16.96 -1.74 -5.57
N THR A 28 17.81 -1.27 -6.48
CA THR A 28 18.38 -2.15 -7.54
C THR A 28 19.90 -2.05 -7.68
N ASP A 29 20.64 -2.80 -6.87
CA ASP A 29 22.07 -3.10 -7.10
C ASP A 29 22.32 -4.62 -7.02
N ALA A 30 23.13 -5.14 -7.94
CA ALA A 30 23.40 -6.58 -8.07
C ALA A 30 24.35 -7.10 -6.96
N ALA A 31 24.03 -8.27 -6.41
CA ALA A 31 24.81 -8.94 -5.36
C ALA A 31 25.98 -9.77 -5.92
N HIS A 32 27.17 -9.63 -5.34
CA HIS A 32 28.40 -10.34 -5.78
C HIS A 32 28.86 -11.43 -4.79
N THR A 33 28.22 -11.53 -3.60
CA THR A 33 28.49 -12.57 -2.58
C THR A 33 27.18 -13.15 -2.01
N ALA A 34 27.24 -14.29 -1.29
CA ALA A 34 26.06 -14.92 -0.69
C ALA A 34 25.36 -14.04 0.39
N PRO A 35 26.09 -13.32 1.28
CA PRO A 35 25.48 -12.31 2.14
C PRO A 35 24.81 -11.17 1.35
N ASP A 36 25.43 -10.71 0.27
CA ASP A 36 24.83 -9.68 -0.59
C ASP A 36 23.55 -10.18 -1.25
N LEU A 37 23.50 -11.46 -1.64
CA LEU A 37 22.30 -12.07 -2.19
C LEU A 37 21.16 -12.06 -1.17
N LEU A 38 21.43 -12.42 0.09
CA LEU A 38 20.42 -12.33 1.16
C LEU A 38 19.97 -10.89 1.39
N ALA A 39 20.88 -9.92 1.38
CA ALA A 39 20.55 -8.51 1.51
C ALA A 39 19.69 -8.02 0.32
N THR A 40 20.00 -8.45 -0.90
CA THR A 40 19.22 -8.13 -2.10
C THR A 40 17.84 -8.78 -2.08
N LEU A 41 17.73 -10.06 -1.68
CA LEU A 41 16.43 -10.74 -1.54
C LEU A 41 15.57 -10.09 -0.45
N SER A 42 16.16 -9.68 0.67
CA SER A 42 15.47 -8.93 1.71
C SER A 42 14.92 -7.60 1.18
N ARG A 43 15.75 -6.84 0.44
CA ARG A 43 15.37 -5.58 -0.22
C ARG A 43 14.25 -5.77 -1.25
N ILE A 44 14.30 -6.82 -2.06
CA ILE A 44 13.22 -7.18 -2.99
C ILE A 44 11.93 -7.49 -2.21
N GLY A 45 12.04 -8.24 -1.12
CA GLY A 45 10.90 -8.53 -0.24
C GLY A 45 10.29 -7.26 0.37
N GLU A 46 11.12 -6.29 0.73
CA GLU A 46 10.68 -4.98 1.23
C GLU A 46 10.02 -4.14 0.14
N ALA A 47 10.64 -4.03 -1.04
CA ALA A 47 10.05 -3.35 -2.20
C ALA A 47 8.70 -3.97 -2.57
N ARG A 48 8.58 -5.31 -2.57
CA ARG A 48 7.31 -6.00 -2.83
C ARG A 48 6.24 -5.63 -1.81
N ARG A 49 6.57 -5.64 -0.51
CA ARG A 49 5.64 -5.20 0.55
C ARG A 49 5.23 -3.74 0.39
N ALA A 50 6.15 -2.86 0.01
CA ALA A 50 5.85 -1.46 -0.25
C ALA A 50 4.89 -1.31 -1.45
N THR A 51 5.13 -2.02 -2.56
CA THR A 51 4.20 -2.06 -3.70
C THR A 51 2.80 -2.55 -3.29
N ASP A 52 2.72 -3.61 -2.48
CA ASP A 52 1.43 -4.13 -2.00
C ASP A 52 0.70 -3.08 -1.12
N HIS A 53 1.42 -2.37 -0.24
CA HIS A 53 0.84 -1.25 0.52
C HIS A 53 0.37 -0.11 -0.39
N ALA A 54 1.15 0.22 -1.43
CA ALA A 54 0.80 1.27 -2.39
C ALA A 54 -0.49 0.93 -3.14
N LEU A 55 -0.61 -0.33 -3.61
CA LEU A 55 -1.82 -0.83 -4.25
C LEU A 55 -3.03 -0.73 -3.32
N GLY A 56 -2.92 -1.23 -2.09
CA GLY A 56 -4.01 -1.17 -1.12
C GLY A 56 -4.44 0.26 -0.80
N ALA A 57 -3.47 1.17 -0.64
CA ALA A 57 -3.75 2.58 -0.40
C ALA A 57 -4.44 3.24 -1.61
N ALA A 58 -3.97 2.98 -2.83
CA ALA A 58 -4.61 3.50 -4.04
C ALA A 58 -6.06 2.99 -4.19
N VAL A 59 -6.33 1.70 -3.92
CA VAL A 59 -7.69 1.15 -3.94
C VAL A 59 -8.56 1.81 -2.87
N HIS A 60 -8.04 2.01 -1.65
CA HIS A 60 -8.75 2.76 -0.62
C HIS A 60 -9.06 4.20 -1.03
N ALA A 61 -8.13 4.90 -1.69
CA ALA A 61 -8.34 6.26 -2.18
C ALA A 61 -9.44 6.32 -3.25
N LEU A 62 -9.46 5.36 -4.18
CA LEU A 62 -10.50 5.25 -5.22
C LEU A 62 -11.87 5.00 -4.60
N LEU A 63 -11.98 4.08 -3.64
CA LEU A 63 -13.24 3.84 -2.93
C LEU A 63 -13.71 5.05 -2.13
N ALA A 64 -12.79 5.71 -1.42
CA ALA A 64 -13.10 6.91 -0.63
C ALA A 64 -13.49 8.12 -1.49
N SER A 65 -13.04 8.16 -2.76
CA SER A 65 -13.45 9.16 -3.76
C SER A 65 -14.74 8.78 -4.51
N GLY A 66 -15.38 7.66 -4.17
CA GLY A 66 -16.67 7.24 -4.71
C GLY A 66 -16.59 6.34 -5.94
N ARG A 67 -15.40 5.88 -6.34
CA ARG A 67 -15.27 4.90 -7.44
C ARG A 67 -15.83 3.55 -7.01
N THR A 68 -16.50 2.87 -7.95
CA THR A 68 -17.09 1.56 -7.68
C THR A 68 -16.04 0.45 -7.79
N TRP A 69 -16.36 -0.71 -7.22
CA TRP A 69 -15.50 -1.89 -7.36
C TRP A 69 -15.44 -2.42 -8.80
N ASP A 70 -16.44 -2.15 -9.63
CA ASP A 70 -16.42 -2.51 -11.04
C ASP A 70 -15.41 -1.64 -11.81
N GLU A 71 -15.40 -0.33 -11.56
CA GLU A 71 -14.41 0.59 -12.17
C GLU A 71 -12.98 0.25 -11.73
N ILE A 72 -12.81 -0.19 -10.48
CA ILE A 72 -11.52 -0.65 -9.95
C ILE A 72 -11.13 -2.00 -10.59
N ALA A 73 -12.07 -2.91 -10.78
CA ALA A 73 -11.80 -4.18 -11.47
C ALA A 73 -11.35 -3.95 -12.91
N ASP A 74 -12.01 -3.05 -13.63
CA ASP A 74 -11.64 -2.64 -14.99
C ASP A 74 -10.21 -2.07 -15.02
N ALA A 75 -9.89 -1.15 -14.09
CA ALA A 75 -8.57 -0.55 -14.00
C ALA A 75 -7.45 -1.56 -13.67
N LEU A 76 -7.77 -2.63 -12.92
CA LEU A 76 -6.84 -3.68 -12.54
C LEU A 76 -6.78 -4.85 -13.55
N GLY A 77 -7.64 -4.85 -14.57
CA GLY A 77 -7.75 -5.96 -15.52
C GLY A 77 -8.34 -7.24 -14.91
N HIS A 78 -9.18 -7.11 -13.88
CA HIS A 78 -9.89 -8.23 -13.27
C HIS A 78 -11.26 -8.46 -13.95
N PRO A 79 -11.74 -9.71 -14.01
CA PRO A 79 -12.97 -10.03 -14.72
C PRO A 79 -14.25 -9.49 -14.06
N ASP A 80 -14.21 -9.24 -12.75
CA ASP A 80 -15.34 -8.72 -11.98
C ASP A 80 -14.88 -8.10 -10.65
N ALA A 81 -15.78 -7.32 -10.04
CA ALA A 81 -15.58 -6.68 -8.75
C ALA A 81 -15.25 -7.66 -7.61
N ALA A 82 -15.76 -8.90 -7.63
CA ALA A 82 -15.47 -9.87 -6.58
C ALA A 82 -14.04 -10.42 -6.71
N SER A 83 -13.57 -10.62 -7.94
CA SER A 83 -12.21 -11.00 -8.28
C SER A 83 -11.21 -9.91 -7.86
N ALA A 84 -11.51 -8.65 -8.18
CA ALA A 84 -10.71 -7.51 -7.73
C ALA A 84 -10.66 -7.40 -6.19
N ARG A 85 -11.78 -7.56 -5.50
CA ARG A 85 -11.83 -7.58 -4.02
C ARG A 85 -10.95 -8.69 -3.43
N ARG A 86 -11.07 -9.92 -3.95
CA ARG A 86 -10.27 -11.05 -3.45
C ARG A 86 -8.78 -10.84 -3.71
N ALA A 87 -8.41 -10.36 -4.89
CA ALA A 87 -7.03 -10.11 -5.27
C ALA A 87 -6.37 -8.99 -4.45
N THR A 88 -7.14 -7.95 -4.12
CA THR A 88 -6.63 -6.78 -3.39
C THR A 88 -6.78 -6.86 -1.87
N ALA A 89 -7.53 -7.83 -1.33
CA ALA A 89 -7.77 -7.94 0.12
C ALA A 89 -6.50 -7.93 0.98
N PRO A 90 -5.43 -8.69 0.66
CA PRO A 90 -4.19 -8.64 1.44
C PRO A 90 -3.50 -7.26 1.37
N ALA A 91 -3.56 -6.61 0.21
CA ALA A 91 -3.00 -5.28 -0.01
C ALA A 91 -3.75 -4.21 0.79
N LEU A 92 -5.08 -4.29 0.83
CA LEU A 92 -5.94 -3.40 1.65
C LEU A 92 -5.61 -3.53 3.14
N ASP A 93 -5.50 -4.75 3.66
CA ASP A 93 -5.12 -5.00 5.05
C ASP A 93 -3.72 -4.46 5.37
N GLY A 94 -2.77 -4.65 4.45
CA GLY A 94 -1.42 -4.11 4.58
C GLY A 94 -1.40 -2.58 4.61
N ALA A 95 -2.13 -1.94 3.69
CA ALA A 95 -2.25 -0.49 3.61
C ALA A 95 -2.92 0.11 4.86
N ARG A 96 -3.95 -0.54 5.40
CA ARG A 96 -4.60 -0.15 6.66
C ARG A 96 -3.60 -0.10 7.81
N ARG A 97 -2.82 -1.17 7.99
CA ARG A 97 -1.77 -1.23 9.03
C ARG A 97 -0.67 -0.20 8.81
N ALA A 98 -0.28 0.04 7.56
CA ALA A 98 0.72 1.05 7.22
C ALA A 98 0.24 2.47 7.59
N LEU A 99 -1.01 2.78 7.31
CA LEU A 99 -1.63 4.03 7.69
C LEU A 99 -1.77 4.16 9.21
N ASP A 100 -2.25 3.12 9.90
CA ASP A 100 -2.38 3.11 11.36
C ASP A 100 -1.04 3.40 12.05
N ARG A 101 0.07 2.84 11.52
CA ARG A 101 1.42 3.20 11.97
C ARG A 101 1.72 4.67 11.73
N ARG A 102 1.49 5.20 10.51
CA ARG A 102 1.79 6.60 10.17
C ARG A 102 1.04 7.60 11.04
N ILE A 103 -0.27 7.37 11.26
CA ILE A 103 -1.11 8.21 12.10
C ILE A 103 -0.76 8.02 13.58
N GLY A 104 -0.51 6.78 14.03
CA GLY A 104 -0.06 6.51 15.39
C GLY A 104 1.26 7.19 15.76
N HIS A 105 2.18 7.32 14.80
CA HIS A 105 3.41 8.10 14.94
C HIS A 105 3.17 9.62 14.96
N HIS A 106 2.12 10.13 14.32
CA HIS A 106 1.74 11.55 14.36
C HIS A 106 0.99 11.95 15.64
N HIS A 107 0.37 11.01 16.35
CA HIS A 107 -0.37 11.29 17.59
C HIS A 107 0.51 11.21 18.86
N THR A 108 1.76 10.75 18.72
CA THR A 108 2.72 10.58 19.82
C THR A 108 3.93 11.53 19.75
N ALA A 109 4.00 12.35 18.70
CA ALA A 109 5.00 13.41 18.52
C ALA A 109 4.40 14.78 18.88
#